data_AF-A1IKA0-F1
#
_entry.id   AF-A1IKA0-F1
#
_cell.length_a   1.000
_cell.length_b   1.000
_cell.length_c   1.000
_cell.angle_alpha   90.00
_cell.angle_beta   90.00
_cell.angle_gamma   90.00
#
_symmetry.space_group_name_H-M   'P 1'
#
loop_
_entity.id
_entity.type
_entity.pdbx_description
1 polymer ?
#
loop_
_entity_poly.entity_id
_entity_poly.type
_entity_poly.pdbx_seq_one_letter_code
_entity_poly.pdbx_strand_id
1 'polypeptide(L)'
;AFGALVQSAVACPAQCSCPGTDVHCHERSLGSVPAGIPTTALRLYLYTNQITKLELGVFDSLTQLTYLGLYTNQLTALPEGVFDRLVKLQQLYLGDNQLSALPVGVFDKLTQLTDLGLNGNQLKSVPDGAFARLSSLTHVWLHTNPWDCECSDILYLKNWLVQHASIVNPGNGGVDNVKCSGTNTPVRAVT
;
A
#
# COMPACT_ATOMS: atom_id res chain seq x y z
N ALA A 1 -21.44 44.31 8.38
CA ALA A 1 -21.55 42.93 8.88
C ALA A 1 -20.77 42.03 7.94
N PHE A 2 -19.56 41.61 8.34
CA PHE A 2 -18.78 40.65 7.57
C PHE A 2 -19.40 39.27 7.81
N GLY A 3 -20.13 38.77 6.81
CA GLY A 3 -20.63 37.40 6.81
C GLY A 3 -19.44 36.45 6.75
N ALA A 4 -19.21 35.73 7.84
CA ALA A 4 -18.23 34.66 7.89
C ALA A 4 -18.60 33.63 6.80
N LEU A 5 -17.64 33.38 5.90
CA LEU A 5 -17.66 32.23 5.02
C LEU A 5 -17.77 30.99 5.90
N VAL A 6 -18.94 30.36 5.93
CA VAL A 6 -19.09 29.01 6.46
C VAL A 6 -18.23 28.13 5.57
N GLN A 7 -17.06 27.77 6.09
CA GLN A 7 -16.21 26.75 5.50
C GLN A 7 -17.07 25.49 5.47
N SER A 8 -17.63 25.18 4.29
CA SER A 8 -18.50 24.02 4.09
C SER A 8 -17.75 22.82 4.63
N ALA A 9 -18.20 22.27 5.76
CA ALA A 9 -17.68 21.02 6.26
C ALA A 9 -17.83 20.02 5.10
N VAL A 10 -16.71 19.52 4.58
CA VAL A 10 -16.75 18.47 3.56
C VAL A 10 -17.45 17.30 4.23
N ALA A 11 -18.69 17.05 3.82
CA ALA A 11 -19.52 16.01 4.38
C ALA A 11 -18.87 14.64 4.13
N CYS A 12 -19.09 13.70 5.05
CA CYS A 12 -18.68 12.32 4.85
C CYS A 12 -19.22 11.79 3.51
N PRO A 13 -18.44 11.07 2.69
CA PRO A 13 -18.94 10.48 1.45
C PRO A 13 -20.19 9.63 1.72
N ALA A 14 -21.20 9.73 0.87
CA ALA A 14 -22.55 9.19 1.14
C ALA A 14 -22.58 7.68 1.45
N GLN A 15 -21.62 6.92 0.91
CA GLN A 15 -21.52 5.48 1.14
C GLN A 15 -20.67 5.13 2.36
N CYS A 16 -20.01 6.09 3.00
CA CYS A 16 -19.05 5.89 4.08
C CYS A 16 -19.58 6.35 5.45
N SER A 17 -18.86 6.00 6.51
CA SER A 17 -19.08 6.51 7.86
C SER A 17 -17.82 7.22 8.36
N CYS A 18 -17.97 8.40 8.97
CA CYS A 18 -16.83 9.24 9.34
C CYS A 18 -16.85 9.67 10.82
N PRO A 19 -16.58 8.78 11.79
CA PRO A 19 -16.41 9.16 13.18
C PRO A 19 -15.09 9.90 13.39
N GLY A 20 -15.17 11.17 13.82
CA GLY A 20 -13.98 12.00 14.02
C GLY A 20 -13.21 12.23 12.72
N THR A 21 -11.97 11.75 12.67
CA THR A 21 -11.07 11.86 11.51
C THR A 21 -10.87 10.54 10.77
N ASP A 22 -11.61 9.50 11.14
CA ASP A 22 -11.53 8.20 10.50
C ASP A 22 -12.62 8.12 9.42
N VAL A 23 -12.30 7.53 8.26
CA VAL A 23 -13.21 7.41 7.12
C VAL A 23 -13.35 5.93 6.78
N HIS A 24 -14.47 5.35 7.18
CA HIS A 24 -14.79 3.94 6.95
C HIS A 24 -15.61 3.80 5.66
N CYS A 25 -14.95 3.28 4.63
CA CYS A 25 -15.50 2.97 3.32
C CYS A 25 -15.29 1.48 2.93
N HIS A 26 -14.94 0.61 3.89
CA HIS A 26 -14.74 -0.83 3.65
C HIS A 26 -16.07 -1.59 3.45
N GLU A 27 -16.05 -2.77 2.81
CA GLU A 27 -17.21 -3.69 2.73
C GLU A 27 -18.49 -3.07 2.14
N ARG A 28 -18.33 -2.21 1.13
CA ARG A 28 -19.45 -1.43 0.54
C ARG A 28 -19.65 -1.72 -0.95
N SER A 29 -18.95 -2.72 -1.48
CA SER A 29 -18.95 -3.04 -2.91
C SER A 29 -18.56 -1.85 -3.79
N LEU A 30 -17.67 -0.98 -3.30
CA LEU A 30 -17.22 0.20 -4.03
C LEU A 30 -16.39 -0.22 -5.25
N GLY A 31 -16.75 0.28 -6.43
CA GLY A 31 -15.95 0.12 -7.64
C GLY A 31 -14.82 1.16 -7.79
N SER A 32 -14.83 2.21 -6.97
CA SER A 32 -13.84 3.30 -6.99
C SER A 32 -13.73 3.96 -5.62
N VAL A 33 -12.66 4.74 -5.42
CA VAL A 33 -12.49 5.57 -4.22
C VAL A 33 -13.58 6.66 -4.21
N PRO A 34 -14.37 6.81 -3.14
CA PRO A 34 -15.39 7.85 -3.07
C PRO A 34 -14.79 9.26 -3.15
N ALA A 35 -15.43 10.14 -3.91
CA ALA A 35 -15.09 11.56 -3.92
C ALA A 35 -15.49 12.23 -2.59
N GLY A 36 -14.85 13.37 -2.30
CA GLY A 36 -15.22 14.19 -1.14
C GLY A 36 -14.76 13.61 0.21
N ILE A 37 -13.70 12.80 0.23
CA ILE A 37 -13.08 12.37 1.49
C ILE A 37 -12.56 13.64 2.20
N PRO A 38 -12.92 13.87 3.49
CA PRO A 38 -12.43 15.03 4.24
C PRO A 38 -10.90 15.09 4.27
N THR A 39 -10.31 16.24 3.96
CA THR A 39 -8.84 16.42 3.95
C THR A 39 -8.21 16.34 5.34
N THR A 40 -9.03 16.38 6.39
CA THR A 40 -8.65 16.17 7.79
C THR A 40 -8.56 14.69 8.15
N ALA A 41 -8.88 13.76 7.23
CA ALA A 41 -8.84 12.34 7.50
C ALA A 41 -7.44 11.88 7.92
N LEU A 42 -7.37 11.14 9.02
CA LEU A 42 -6.15 10.48 9.52
C LEU A 42 -6.10 9.01 9.09
N ARG A 43 -7.26 8.36 9.00
CA ARG A 43 -7.36 6.94 8.64
C ARG A 43 -8.39 6.73 7.55
N LEU A 44 -8.00 6.09 6.46
CA LEU A 44 -8.89 5.76 5.35
C LEU A 44 -8.95 4.25 5.17
N TYR A 45 -10.15 3.70 5.33
CA TYR A 45 -10.42 2.27 5.20
C TYR A 45 -11.23 2.01 3.95
N LEU A 46 -10.59 1.44 2.91
CA LEU A 46 -11.19 1.10 1.61
C LEU A 46 -11.11 -0.41 1.31
N TYR A 47 -10.77 -1.22 2.31
CA TYR A 47 -10.57 -2.65 2.15
C TYR A 47 -11.89 -3.42 1.91
N THR A 48 -11.78 -4.63 1.36
CA THR A 48 -12.92 -5.50 1.03
C THR A 48 -13.94 -4.76 0.14
N ASN A 49 -13.50 -4.32 -1.03
CA ASN A 49 -14.32 -3.65 -2.03
C ASN A 49 -14.05 -4.25 -3.43
N GLN A 50 -14.53 -3.59 -4.48
CA GLN A 50 -14.40 -4.01 -5.87
C GLN A 50 -13.61 -2.98 -6.68
N ILE A 51 -12.68 -2.26 -6.03
CA ILE A 51 -11.89 -1.21 -6.67
C ILE A 51 -10.88 -1.86 -7.60
N THR A 52 -10.99 -1.56 -8.89
CA THR A 52 -10.13 -2.12 -9.94
C THR A 52 -8.98 -1.19 -10.34
N LYS A 53 -9.15 0.12 -10.11
CA LYS A 53 -8.19 1.16 -10.48
C LYS A 53 -8.22 2.32 -9.49
N LEU A 54 -7.04 2.91 -9.27
CA LEU A 54 -6.90 4.21 -8.62
C LEU A 54 -6.71 5.29 -9.69
N GLU A 55 -7.41 6.41 -9.56
CA GLU A 55 -7.20 7.55 -10.45
C GLU A 55 -5.95 8.34 -10.05
N LEU A 56 -5.34 9.04 -11.01
CA LEU A 56 -4.18 9.89 -10.77
C LEU A 56 -4.53 10.96 -9.72
N GLY A 57 -3.69 11.10 -8.70
CA GLY A 57 -3.85 12.09 -7.63
C GLY A 57 -5.03 11.84 -6.69
N VAL A 58 -5.66 10.65 -6.71
CA VAL A 58 -6.86 10.35 -5.90
C VAL A 58 -6.67 10.56 -4.39
N PHE A 59 -5.43 10.52 -3.89
CA PHE A 59 -5.11 10.74 -2.48
C PHE A 59 -4.35 12.06 -2.21
N ASP A 60 -4.15 12.91 -3.22
CA ASP A 60 -3.24 14.07 -3.12
C ASP A 60 -3.66 15.09 -2.06
N SER A 61 -4.97 15.24 -1.83
CA SER A 61 -5.51 16.15 -0.82
C SER A 61 -5.46 15.58 0.60
N LEU A 62 -5.21 14.28 0.77
CA LEU A 62 -5.31 13.55 2.04
C LEU A 62 -3.97 13.54 2.80
N THR A 63 -3.32 14.69 2.85
CA THR A 63 -1.96 14.89 3.39
C THR A 63 -1.80 14.57 4.89
N GLN A 64 -2.92 14.39 5.61
CA GLN A 64 -2.93 14.05 7.02
C GLN A 64 -3.00 12.54 7.30
N LEU A 65 -3.16 11.70 6.26
CA LEU A 65 -3.30 10.26 6.45
C LEU A 65 -2.07 9.64 7.12
N THR A 66 -2.33 8.84 8.14
CA THR A 66 -1.39 7.95 8.80
C THR A 66 -1.69 6.48 8.50
N TYR A 67 -2.92 6.15 8.10
CA TYR A 67 -3.34 4.81 7.72
C TYR A 67 -4.11 4.82 6.39
N LEU A 68 -3.73 3.92 5.47
CA LEU A 68 -4.45 3.64 4.23
C LEU A 68 -4.60 2.12 4.04
N GLY A 69 -5.83 1.64 4.14
CA GLY A 69 -6.18 0.24 3.90
C GLY A 69 -6.88 0.05 2.56
N LEU A 70 -6.23 -0.60 1.61
CA LEU A 70 -6.73 -0.94 0.28
C LEU A 70 -6.76 -2.46 0.03
N TYR A 71 -6.50 -3.26 1.06
CA TYR A 71 -6.42 -4.72 0.94
C TYR A 71 -7.76 -5.36 0.55
N THR A 72 -7.73 -6.53 -0.06
CA THR A 72 -8.94 -7.24 -0.54
C THR A 72 -9.72 -6.36 -1.53
N ASN A 73 -9.06 -6.00 -2.62
CA ASN A 73 -9.63 -5.28 -3.78
C ASN A 73 -9.17 -5.97 -5.08
N GLN A 74 -9.36 -5.32 -6.22
CA GLN A 74 -9.05 -5.88 -7.55
C GLN A 74 -8.05 -5.00 -8.31
N LEU A 75 -7.17 -4.28 -7.59
CA LEU A 75 -6.18 -3.40 -8.19
C LEU A 75 -5.15 -4.21 -8.98
N THR A 76 -4.96 -3.89 -10.25
CA THR A 76 -3.97 -4.55 -11.12
C THR A 76 -2.67 -3.75 -11.29
N ALA A 77 -2.75 -2.43 -11.06
CA ALA A 77 -1.63 -1.50 -11.13
C ALA A 77 -1.86 -0.31 -10.20
N LEU A 78 -0.77 0.40 -9.89
CA LEU A 78 -0.79 1.67 -9.17
C LEU A 78 -0.37 2.80 -10.13
N PRO A 79 -1.03 3.97 -10.09
CA PRO A 79 -0.54 5.15 -10.79
C PRO A 79 0.80 5.62 -10.22
N GLU A 80 1.66 6.18 -11.08
CA GLU A 80 2.89 6.85 -10.63
C GLU A 80 2.57 7.96 -9.63
N GLY A 81 3.36 8.05 -8.56
CA GLY A 81 3.23 9.09 -7.53
C GLY A 81 1.95 9.04 -6.70
N VAL A 82 1.13 7.98 -6.78
CA VAL A 82 -0.18 7.90 -6.09
C VAL A 82 -0.13 8.10 -4.57
N PHE A 83 1.04 7.91 -3.95
CA PHE A 83 1.26 8.11 -2.51
C PHE A 83 2.18 9.28 -2.17
N ASP A 84 2.64 10.07 -3.15
CA ASP A 84 3.70 11.08 -2.95
C ASP A 84 3.32 12.18 -1.94
N ARG A 85 2.03 12.48 -1.82
CA ARG A 85 1.50 13.49 -0.89
C ARG A 85 1.25 12.94 0.52
N LEU A 86 1.33 11.63 0.72
CA LEU A 86 1.03 10.95 1.99
C LEU A 86 2.28 10.86 2.89
N VAL A 87 2.99 11.97 3.05
CA VAL A 87 4.29 12.02 3.77
C VAL A 87 4.20 11.69 5.27
N LYS A 88 2.98 11.62 5.82
CA LYS A 88 2.68 11.23 7.21
C LYS A 88 2.25 9.77 7.33
N LEU A 89 2.18 9.02 6.23
CA LEU A 89 1.66 7.66 6.23
C LEU A 89 2.58 6.75 7.04
N GLN A 90 1.98 6.00 7.95
CA GLN A 90 2.64 5.02 8.82
C GLN A 90 2.29 3.60 8.39
N GLN A 91 1.06 3.38 7.93
CA GLN A 91 0.56 2.05 7.59
C GLN A 91 -0.11 2.06 6.22
N LEU A 92 0.40 1.20 5.33
CA LEU A 92 -0.11 1.02 3.97
C LEU A 92 -0.37 -0.47 3.72
N TYR A 93 -1.62 -0.83 3.49
CA TYR A 93 -2.01 -2.21 3.21
C TYR A 93 -2.60 -2.33 1.81
N LEU A 94 -1.87 -3.00 0.92
CA LEU A 94 -2.21 -3.29 -0.47
C LEU A 94 -2.37 -4.80 -0.72
N GLY A 95 -2.42 -5.60 0.35
CA GLY A 95 -2.50 -7.05 0.24
C GLY A 95 -3.78 -7.55 -0.42
N ASP A 96 -3.79 -8.78 -0.89
CA ASP A 96 -4.96 -9.42 -1.52
C ASP A 96 -5.57 -8.55 -2.63
N ASN A 97 -4.72 -8.17 -3.58
CA ASN A 97 -5.04 -7.46 -4.82
C ASN A 97 -4.48 -8.26 -6.01
N GLN A 98 -4.38 -7.65 -7.18
CA GLN A 98 -3.88 -8.27 -8.41
C GLN A 98 -2.67 -7.51 -8.99
N LEU A 99 -1.92 -6.80 -8.13
CA LEU A 99 -0.79 -5.99 -8.56
C LEU A 99 0.27 -6.87 -9.22
N SER A 100 0.57 -6.58 -10.48
CA SER A 100 1.55 -7.34 -11.27
C SER A 100 2.95 -6.70 -11.28
N ALA A 101 3.01 -5.39 -11.04
CA ALA A 101 4.22 -4.59 -10.92
C ALA A 101 3.97 -3.38 -10.01
N LEU A 102 5.07 -2.79 -9.52
CA LEU A 102 5.05 -1.53 -8.78
C LEU A 102 5.73 -0.44 -9.62
N PRO A 103 5.19 0.80 -9.66
CA PRO A 103 5.91 1.92 -10.25
C PRO A 103 7.24 2.18 -9.52
N VAL A 104 8.25 2.61 -10.26
CA VAL A 104 9.54 3.02 -9.67
C VAL A 104 9.30 4.18 -8.70
N GLY A 105 9.86 4.08 -7.49
CA GLY A 105 9.78 5.14 -6.48
C GLY A 105 8.41 5.34 -5.84
N VAL A 106 7.44 4.44 -6.05
CA VAL A 106 6.06 4.59 -5.52
C VAL A 106 5.97 4.75 -3.99
N PHE A 107 7.02 4.39 -3.26
CA PHE A 107 7.10 4.52 -1.79
C PHE A 107 8.13 5.55 -1.31
N ASP A 108 8.80 6.28 -2.21
CA ASP A 108 9.96 7.12 -1.88
C ASP A 108 9.66 8.25 -0.89
N LYS A 109 8.41 8.71 -0.86
CA LYS A 109 7.98 9.80 0.04
C LYS A 109 7.47 9.30 1.40
N LEU A 110 7.34 7.99 1.59
CA LEU A 110 6.74 7.38 2.77
C LEU A 110 7.79 7.09 3.86
N THR A 111 8.59 8.10 4.22
CA THR A 111 9.72 7.90 5.15
C THR A 111 9.31 7.58 6.58
N GLN A 112 8.03 7.77 6.93
CA GLN A 112 7.45 7.45 8.24
C GLN A 112 6.73 6.08 8.25
N LEU A 113 6.76 5.34 7.14
CA LEU A 113 6.05 4.07 7.02
C LEU A 113 6.68 3.01 7.92
N THR A 114 5.88 2.43 8.81
CA THR A 114 6.23 1.33 9.71
C THR A 114 5.73 -0.02 9.17
N ASP A 115 4.56 -0.02 8.53
CA ASP A 115 3.88 -1.23 8.09
C ASP A 115 3.54 -1.16 6.59
N LEU A 116 4.03 -2.14 5.82
CA LEU A 116 3.75 -2.28 4.39
C LEU A 116 3.26 -3.68 4.04
N GLY A 117 1.97 -3.80 3.69
CA GLY A 117 1.38 -5.05 3.21
C GLY A 117 1.34 -5.12 1.68
N LEU A 118 2.06 -6.07 1.07
CA LEU A 118 2.05 -6.38 -0.36
C LEU A 118 1.72 -7.85 -0.65
N ASN A 119 1.42 -8.64 0.38
CA ASN A 119 1.11 -10.06 0.26
C ASN A 119 -0.13 -10.33 -0.57
N GLY A 120 -0.25 -11.51 -1.18
CA GLY A 120 -1.46 -11.86 -1.93
C GLY A 120 -1.65 -11.02 -3.19
N ASN A 121 -0.56 -10.76 -3.92
CA ASN A 121 -0.59 -10.05 -5.21
C ASN A 121 0.00 -10.94 -6.31
N GLN A 122 0.26 -10.36 -7.49
CA GLN A 122 0.85 -11.04 -8.65
C GLN A 122 2.26 -10.50 -8.96
N LEU A 123 2.96 -9.99 -7.94
CA LEU A 123 4.30 -9.41 -8.10
C LEU A 123 5.32 -10.50 -8.42
N LYS A 124 6.09 -10.27 -9.47
CA LYS A 124 7.21 -11.13 -9.88
C LYS A 124 8.56 -10.62 -9.37
N SER A 125 8.69 -9.32 -9.21
CA SER A 125 9.85 -8.62 -8.66
C SER A 125 9.37 -7.31 -8.05
N VAL A 126 10.29 -6.56 -7.45
CA VAL A 126 10.06 -5.15 -7.09
C VAL A 126 11.15 -4.31 -7.75
N PRO A 127 10.88 -3.04 -8.11
CA PRO A 127 11.90 -2.16 -8.67
C PRO A 127 13.12 -2.03 -7.77
N ASP A 128 14.29 -1.85 -8.39
CA ASP A 128 15.52 -1.53 -7.68
C ASP A 128 15.33 -0.31 -6.78
N GLY A 129 15.66 -0.48 -5.50
CA GLY A 129 15.53 0.59 -4.51
C GLY A 129 14.10 0.84 -4.01
N ALA A 130 13.10 0.01 -4.35
CA ALA A 130 11.71 0.21 -3.95
C ALA A 130 11.49 0.46 -2.44
N PHE A 131 12.35 -0.08 -1.58
CA PHE A 131 12.28 0.09 -0.12
C PHE A 131 13.39 0.99 0.45
N ALA A 132 14.25 1.58 -0.38
CA ALA A 132 15.45 2.28 0.06
C ALA A 132 15.19 3.54 0.90
N ARG A 133 14.00 4.16 0.77
CA ARG A 133 13.60 5.35 1.52
C ARG A 133 12.74 5.05 2.75
N LEU A 134 12.37 3.79 2.98
CA LEU A 134 11.50 3.37 4.09
C LEU A 134 12.30 3.19 5.38
N SER A 135 12.90 4.26 5.88
CA SER A 135 13.82 4.24 7.04
C SER A 135 13.16 3.85 8.37
N SER A 136 11.83 3.92 8.46
CA SER A 136 11.06 3.59 9.66
C SER A 136 10.38 2.22 9.60
N LEU A 137 10.61 1.43 8.55
CA LEU A 137 9.89 0.19 8.31
C LEU A 137 10.23 -0.86 9.38
N THR A 138 9.18 -1.41 10.02
CA THR A 138 9.30 -2.44 11.05
C THR A 138 8.60 -3.74 10.66
N HIS A 139 7.63 -3.67 9.74
CA HIS A 139 6.94 -4.85 9.23
C HIS A 139 6.67 -4.73 7.74
N VAL A 140 7.00 -5.79 7.00
CA VAL A 140 6.63 -5.94 5.60
C VAL A 140 6.05 -7.32 5.35
N TRP A 141 4.93 -7.39 4.62
CA TRP A 141 4.34 -8.66 4.19
C TRP A 141 4.49 -8.82 2.68
N LEU A 142 5.22 -9.85 2.26
CA LEU A 142 5.62 -10.14 0.87
C LEU A 142 5.24 -11.56 0.43
N HIS A 143 4.77 -12.40 1.36
CA HIS A 143 4.34 -13.76 1.06
C HIS A 143 3.17 -13.81 0.06
N THR A 144 2.89 -14.97 -0.52
CA THR A 144 1.78 -15.15 -1.48
C THR A 144 1.91 -14.18 -2.67
N ASN A 145 3.09 -14.15 -3.29
CA ASN A 145 3.36 -13.51 -4.56
C ASN A 145 4.16 -14.49 -5.44
N PRO A 146 3.96 -14.52 -6.76
CA PRO A 146 4.68 -15.40 -7.67
C PRO A 146 6.06 -14.83 -8.04
N TRP A 147 6.96 -14.68 -7.06
CA TRP A 147 8.29 -14.12 -7.26
C TRP A 147 9.09 -14.89 -8.33
N ASP A 148 9.51 -14.20 -9.39
CA ASP A 148 10.24 -14.78 -10.51
C ASP A 148 11.74 -14.79 -10.20
N CYS A 149 12.23 -15.95 -9.78
CA CYS A 149 13.62 -16.13 -9.36
C CYS A 149 14.58 -16.49 -10.49
N GLU A 150 14.08 -16.68 -11.71
CA GLU A 150 14.91 -16.96 -12.89
C GLU A 150 15.38 -15.65 -13.56
N CYS A 151 14.71 -14.53 -13.27
CA CYS A 151 15.04 -13.21 -13.79
C CYS A 151 15.96 -12.43 -12.83
N SER A 152 16.94 -11.69 -13.37
CA SER A 152 17.86 -10.86 -12.58
C SER A 152 17.19 -9.73 -11.79
N ASP A 153 15.98 -9.33 -12.17
CA ASP A 153 15.20 -8.30 -11.46
C ASP A 153 14.88 -8.70 -10.00
N ILE A 154 14.98 -9.99 -9.66
CA ILE A 154 14.79 -10.46 -8.29
C ILE A 154 15.93 -10.08 -7.34
N LEU A 155 17.11 -9.73 -7.87
CA LEU A 155 18.34 -9.61 -7.08
C LEU A 155 18.26 -8.50 -6.04
N TYR A 156 17.59 -7.38 -6.34
CA TYR A 156 17.35 -6.34 -5.35
C TYR A 156 16.54 -6.88 -4.17
N LEU A 157 15.40 -7.52 -4.44
CA LEU A 157 14.54 -8.09 -3.40
C LEU A 157 15.32 -9.13 -2.58
N LYS A 158 16.01 -10.07 -3.25
CA LYS A 158 16.81 -11.10 -2.59
C LYS A 158 17.83 -10.49 -1.62
N ASN A 159 18.60 -9.50 -2.07
CA ASN A 159 19.62 -8.87 -1.23
C ASN A 159 19.01 -8.07 -0.07
N TRP A 160 17.90 -7.37 -0.33
CA TRP A 160 17.17 -6.63 0.69
C TRP A 160 16.62 -7.56 1.79
N LEU A 161 16.05 -8.71 1.42
CA LEU A 161 15.54 -9.72 2.35
C LEU A 161 16.63 -10.27 3.27
N VAL A 162 17.84 -10.52 2.75
CA VAL A 162 18.97 -10.99 3.56
C VAL A 162 19.35 -9.97 4.62
N GLN A 163 19.32 -8.68 4.30
CA GLN A 163 19.69 -7.60 5.22
C GLN A 163 18.60 -7.28 6.25
N HIS A 164 17.33 -7.50 5.91
CA HIS A 164 16.18 -7.06 6.70
C HIS A 164 15.29 -8.21 7.18
N ALA A 165 15.87 -9.41 7.34
CA ALA A 165 15.12 -10.65 7.61
C ALA A 165 14.17 -10.57 8.83
N SER A 166 14.51 -9.78 9.86
CA SER A 166 13.73 -9.68 11.10
C SER A 166 12.39 -8.96 10.96
N ILE A 167 12.22 -8.12 9.93
CA ILE A 167 11.00 -7.33 9.71
C ILE A 167 10.07 -7.94 8.65
N VAL A 168 10.46 -9.06 8.05
CA VAL A 168 9.72 -9.69 6.94
C VAL A 168 8.73 -10.72 7.45
N ASN A 169 7.49 -10.63 6.99
CA ASN A 169 6.37 -11.54 7.25
C ASN A 169 6.22 -11.92 8.75
N PRO A 170 6.17 -10.96 9.69
CA PRO A 170 5.96 -11.25 11.10
C PRO A 170 4.65 -12.05 11.28
N GLY A 171 4.72 -13.13 12.06
CA GLY A 171 3.60 -14.06 12.26
C GLY A 171 3.21 -14.90 11.03
N ASN A 172 3.91 -14.76 9.90
CA ASN A 172 3.58 -15.35 8.61
C ASN A 172 4.77 -16.10 8.00
N GLY A 173 5.52 -16.85 8.82
CA GLY A 173 6.64 -17.68 8.36
C GLY A 173 7.96 -16.93 8.07
N GLY A 174 8.02 -15.63 8.35
CA GLY A 174 9.26 -14.87 8.27
C GLY A 174 9.80 -14.69 6.85
N VAL A 175 11.10 -14.37 6.76
CA VAL A 175 11.82 -14.17 5.50
C VAL A 175 11.77 -15.39 4.56
N ASP A 176 11.67 -16.61 5.10
CA ASP A 176 11.59 -17.85 4.32
C ASP A 176 10.24 -18.07 3.64
N ASN A 177 9.22 -17.31 4.03
CA ASN A 177 7.92 -17.34 3.37
C ASN A 177 7.81 -16.36 2.19
N VAL A 178 8.93 -15.77 1.76
CA VAL A 178 9.05 -15.11 0.46
C VAL A 178 9.62 -16.14 -0.51
N LYS A 179 8.76 -16.71 -1.37
CA LYS A 179 9.09 -17.93 -2.12
C LYS A 179 9.08 -17.72 -3.63
N CYS A 180 10.04 -18.32 -4.31
CA CYS A 180 10.13 -18.39 -5.75
C CYS A 180 8.93 -19.14 -6.35
N SER A 181 8.36 -18.58 -7.42
CA SER A 181 7.33 -19.23 -8.23
C SER A 181 7.87 -20.52 -8.85
N GLY A 182 7.05 -21.57 -8.89
CA GLY A 182 7.40 -22.88 -9.44
C GLY A 182 8.25 -23.75 -8.50
N THR A 183 9.41 -23.26 -8.05
CA THR A 183 10.34 -24.04 -7.21
C THR A 183 9.98 -24.05 -5.73
N ASN A 184 9.22 -23.05 -5.25
CA ASN A 184 8.83 -22.87 -3.86
C ASN A 184 10.01 -22.73 -2.88
N THR A 185 11.22 -22.42 -3.39
CA THR A 185 12.41 -22.14 -2.59
C THR A 185 12.39 -20.70 -2.07
N PRO A 186 13.07 -20.38 -0.95
CA PRO A 186 13.13 -19.01 -0.45
C PRO A 186 13.87 -18.08 -1.42
N VAL A 187 13.30 -16.92 -1.72
CA VAL A 187 13.91 -15.89 -2.58
C VAL A 187 15.28 -15.46 -2.05
N ARG A 188 15.45 -15.38 -0.72
CA ARG A 188 16.73 -15.01 -0.10
C ARG A 188 17.88 -15.98 -0.42
N ALA A 189 17.57 -17.18 -0.88
CA ALA A 189 18.54 -18.23 -1.21
C ALA A 189 18.90 -18.30 -2.72
N VAL A 190 18.33 -17.42 -3.55
CA VAL A 190 18.69 -17.30 -4.97
C VAL A 190 20.16 -16.93 -5.11
N THR A 191 20.88 -17.68 -5.95
CA THR A 191 22.32 -17.56 -6.21
C THR A 191 22.59 -16.83 -7.52
#